data_AF-A0A1M6MI85-F1
#
_entry.id   AF-A0A1M6MI85-F1
#
_cell.length_a   1.000
_cell.length_b   1.000
_cell.length_c   1.000
_cell.angle_alpha   90.00
_cell.angle_beta   90.00
_cell.angle_gamma   90.00
#
_symmetry.space_group_name_H-M   'P 1'
#
loop_
_entity.id
_entity.type
_entity.pdbx_description
1 polymer ?
#
loop_
_entity_poly.entity_id
_entity_poly.type
_entity_poly.pdbx_seq_one_letter_code
_entity_poly.pdbx_strand_id
1 'polypeptide(L)'
;MLSIFRSGPKVIIIESSLVELVKDCIIKDFKTKNYDINTALEKSTENTTIIFLTHKRKDVIKPRDVKDVLFLENQADSILCKIISDNKYDIVSSARMAPRIIIMKTFGNTDKVIDQILHDYDAEAGKFTEMLENSNKGTIVAFTQRYLNEPINLSDLYERAILIDKDYPSVMRELKIHDLKYLNIGFDNKDWYELTIKIYDSYGEYKLHYQRLLKILEYLELGFILGESWGKDAATVFLSVGVYRIRFFTYYDPKYIKKILLGLEYLEDGTRIVDLDLYNKRRKVYWSDVMIKGIKNKEELSGIYRKEIFAKLNDKVMSEVLEMEKQILATRK
;
A
#
# COMPACT_ATOMS: atom_id res chain seq x y z
N MET A 1 5.77 -5.42 -1.42
CA MET A 1 5.58 -6.55 -0.48
C MET A 1 4.45 -6.20 0.47
N LEU A 2 3.95 -7.16 1.28
CA LEU A 2 2.90 -6.86 2.26
C LEU A 2 3.30 -5.66 3.14
N SER A 3 2.51 -4.60 3.07
CA SER A 3 2.64 -3.42 3.91
C SER A 3 1.50 -3.41 4.93
N ILE A 4 1.85 -3.35 6.21
CA ILE A 4 0.88 -3.33 7.32
C ILE A 4 0.60 -1.89 7.75
N PHE A 5 1.58 -0.99 7.62
CA PHE A 5 1.49 0.39 8.07
C PHE A 5 1.94 1.37 7.00
N ARG A 6 1.23 2.47 6.89
CA ARG A 6 1.61 3.62 6.07
C ARG A 6 1.51 4.91 6.88
N SER A 7 2.43 5.84 6.63
CA SER A 7 2.32 7.19 7.17
C SER A 7 1.22 7.95 6.43
N GLY A 8 0.29 8.57 7.17
CA GLY A 8 -0.59 9.56 6.57
C GLY A 8 0.14 10.87 6.22
N PRO A 9 -0.53 11.81 5.54
CA PRO A 9 0.05 13.09 5.18
C PRO A 9 0.52 13.86 6.40
N LYS A 10 1.49 14.75 6.21
CA LYS A 10 1.77 15.78 7.21
C LYS A 10 0.74 16.88 7.06
N VAL A 11 0.03 17.21 8.14
CA VAL A 11 -0.92 18.32 8.16
C VAL A 11 -0.30 19.46 8.95
N ILE A 12 -0.08 20.59 8.29
CA ILE A 12 0.37 21.83 8.90
C ILE A 12 -0.83 22.75 9.01
N ILE A 13 -0.99 23.37 10.17
CA ILE A 13 -1.94 24.44 10.38
C ILE A 13 -1.14 25.73 10.44
N ILE A 14 -1.45 26.68 9.56
CA ILE A 14 -0.85 28.00 9.55
C ILE A 14 -1.93 29.04 9.86
N GLU A 15 -1.63 29.89 10.83
CA GLU A 15 -2.46 31.00 11.24
C GLU A 15 -1.94 32.30 10.64
N SER A 16 -2.84 33.10 10.08
CA SER A 16 -2.52 34.43 9.57
C SER A 16 -3.75 35.33 9.51
N SER A 17 -3.59 36.60 9.88
CA SER A 17 -4.58 37.64 9.54
C SER A 17 -4.61 37.96 8.04
N LEU A 18 -3.57 37.60 7.30
CA LEU A 18 -3.33 37.87 5.88
C LEU A 18 -3.29 36.55 5.06
N VAL A 19 -4.32 35.72 5.22
CA VAL A 19 -4.41 34.37 4.61
C VAL A 19 -4.07 34.35 3.12
N GLU A 20 -4.64 35.27 2.34
CA GLU A 20 -4.40 35.33 0.89
C GLU A 20 -2.92 35.59 0.55
N LEU A 21 -2.22 36.44 1.31
CA LEU A 21 -0.80 36.69 1.07
C LEU A 21 0.06 35.47 1.38
N VAL A 22 -0.26 34.72 2.44
CA VAL A 22 0.43 33.47 2.77
C VAL A 22 0.19 32.44 1.68
N LYS A 23 -1.05 32.30 1.22
CA LYS A 23 -1.44 31.42 0.13
C LYS A 23 -0.68 31.75 -1.16
N ASP A 24 -0.67 33.01 -1.57
CA ASP A 24 0.04 33.46 -2.78
C ASP A 24 1.55 33.20 -2.68
N CYS A 25 2.15 33.42 -1.51
CA CYS A 25 3.56 33.10 -1.30
C CYS A 25 3.84 31.60 -1.49
N ILE A 26 3.01 30.73 -0.88
CA ILE A 26 3.19 29.28 -0.98
C ILE A 26 2.95 28.80 -2.42
N ILE A 27 1.93 29.33 -3.11
CA ILE A 27 1.63 28.98 -4.52
C ILE A 27 2.78 29.39 -5.45
N LYS A 28 3.43 30.53 -5.18
CA LYS A 28 4.55 31.00 -5.98
C LYS A 28 5.78 30.10 -5.86
N ASP A 29 6.07 29.62 -4.65
CA ASP A 29 7.29 28.86 -4.36
C ASP A 29 7.13 27.35 -4.56
N PHE A 30 5.89 26.85 -4.51
CA PHE A 30 5.58 25.42 -4.59
C PHE A 30 4.45 25.12 -5.56
N LYS A 31 4.59 23.97 -6.24
CA LYS A 31 3.49 23.42 -7.05
C LYS A 31 2.38 22.93 -6.12
N THR A 32 1.33 23.73 -6.04
CA THR A 32 0.21 23.54 -5.10
C THR A 32 -1.08 23.21 -5.85
N LYS A 33 -1.98 22.51 -5.17
CA LYS A 33 -3.36 22.28 -5.63
C LYS A 33 -4.31 22.70 -4.50
N ASN A 34 -5.42 23.34 -4.84
CA ASN A 34 -6.46 23.66 -3.87
C ASN A 34 -7.53 22.57 -3.91
N TYR A 35 -7.87 22.04 -2.74
CA TYR A 35 -8.90 21.03 -2.55
C TYR A 35 -9.77 21.40 -1.35
N ASP A 36 -10.89 20.72 -1.16
CA ASP A 36 -11.52 20.67 0.17
C ASP A 36 -10.75 19.69 1.08
N ILE A 37 -11.06 19.71 2.38
CA ILE A 37 -10.37 18.89 3.40
C ILE A 37 -10.43 17.39 3.06
N ASN A 38 -11.61 16.90 2.66
CA ASN A 38 -11.81 15.48 2.41
C ASN A 38 -11.03 15.06 1.16
N THR A 39 -11.19 15.78 0.05
CA THR A 39 -10.44 15.50 -1.18
C THR A 39 -8.93 15.57 -0.97
N ALA A 40 -8.44 16.52 -0.15
CA ALA A 40 -7.03 16.61 0.17
C ALA A 40 -6.53 15.38 0.94
N LEU A 41 -7.29 14.89 1.93
CA LEU A 41 -6.96 13.68 2.69
C LEU A 41 -7.00 12.43 1.79
N GLU A 42 -8.03 12.27 0.96
CA GLU A 42 -8.21 11.10 0.10
C GLU A 42 -7.12 10.96 -0.97
N LYS A 43 -6.68 12.09 -1.55
CA LYS A 43 -5.60 12.11 -2.55
C LYS A 43 -4.20 12.01 -1.95
N SER A 44 -4.08 12.10 -0.64
CA SER A 44 -2.79 12.21 0.02
C SER A 44 -2.07 10.87 0.16
N THR A 45 -0.74 10.96 0.22
CA THR A 45 0.16 9.85 0.50
C THR A 45 1.13 10.26 1.61
N GLU A 46 2.05 9.35 1.97
CA GLU A 46 3.13 9.63 2.92
C GLU A 46 4.08 10.76 2.48
N ASN A 47 4.13 11.06 1.18
CA ASN A 47 4.98 12.10 0.59
C ASN A 47 4.28 13.44 0.41
N THR A 48 3.07 13.58 0.97
CA THR A 48 2.22 14.75 0.78
C THR A 48 2.13 15.57 2.07
N THR A 49 2.11 16.89 1.90
CA THR A 49 1.78 17.83 2.98
C THR A 49 0.48 18.55 2.64
N ILE A 50 -0.41 18.64 3.62
CA ILE A 50 -1.65 19.42 3.57
C ILE A 50 -1.48 20.62 4.48
N ILE A 51 -1.79 21.83 4.00
CA ILE A 51 -1.73 23.05 4.79
C ILE A 51 -3.16 23.56 4.98
N PHE A 52 -3.57 23.72 6.24
CA PHE A 52 -4.81 24.41 6.61
C PHE A 52 -4.48 25.85 6.97
N LEU A 53 -5.04 26.80 6.22
CA LEU A 53 -4.91 28.23 6.49
C LEU A 53 -6.09 28.70 7.34
N THR A 54 -5.80 29.39 8.44
CA THR A 54 -6.81 29.87 9.40
C THR A 54 -6.53 31.32 9.83
N HIS A 55 -7.56 32.05 10.27
CA HIS A 55 -7.40 33.43 10.73
C HIS A 55 -6.98 33.59 12.20
N LYS A 56 -7.34 32.62 13.04
CA LYS A 56 -7.20 32.74 14.49
C LYS A 56 -6.74 31.43 15.10
N ARG A 57 -5.89 31.54 16.10
CA ARG A 57 -5.41 30.43 16.89
C ARG A 57 -6.57 29.76 17.60
N LYS A 58 -6.72 28.47 17.34
CA LYS A 58 -7.56 27.56 18.12
C LYS A 58 -6.79 26.27 18.34
N ASP A 59 -6.92 25.72 19.54
CA ASP A 59 -6.34 24.42 19.87
C ASP A 59 -7.02 23.30 19.08
N VAL A 60 -8.34 23.44 18.88
CA VAL A 60 -9.18 22.56 18.08
C VAL A 60 -9.63 23.32 16.83
N ILE A 61 -9.44 22.73 15.65
CA ILE A 61 -9.77 23.36 14.37
C ILE A 61 -10.87 22.55 13.72
N LYS A 62 -12.03 23.19 13.58
CA LYS A 62 -13.16 22.60 12.86
C LYS A 62 -13.06 22.97 11.38
N PRO A 63 -13.67 22.21 10.46
CA PRO A 63 -13.69 22.51 9.03
C PRO A 63 -14.07 23.96 8.71
N ARG A 64 -15.05 24.52 9.44
CA ARG A 64 -15.52 25.92 9.30
C ARG A 64 -14.46 26.98 9.62
N ASP A 65 -13.43 26.62 10.38
CA ASP A 65 -12.35 27.52 10.78
C ASP A 65 -11.24 27.59 9.73
N VAL A 66 -11.21 26.62 8.81
CA VAL A 66 -10.27 26.54 7.69
C VAL A 66 -10.77 27.43 6.56
N LYS A 67 -9.93 28.35 6.13
CA LYS A 67 -10.21 29.28 5.02
C LYS A 67 -9.79 28.71 3.68
N ASP A 68 -8.63 28.07 3.66
CA ASP A 68 -8.07 27.44 2.48
C ASP A 68 -7.32 26.16 2.86
N VAL A 69 -7.31 25.21 1.94
CA VAL A 69 -6.56 23.96 2.04
C VAL A 69 -5.63 23.85 0.84
N LEU A 70 -4.33 23.90 1.13
CA LEU A 70 -3.30 23.72 0.11
C LEU A 70 -2.77 22.29 0.17
N PHE A 71 -2.73 21.63 -0.97
CA PHE A 71 -2.16 20.30 -1.16
C PHE A 71 -0.82 20.41 -1.88
N LEU A 72 0.23 19.82 -1.29
CA LEU A 72 1.60 19.89 -1.81
C LEU A 72 2.26 18.52 -1.81
N GLU A 73 2.95 18.19 -2.89
CA GLU A 73 3.81 17.00 -3.01
C GLU A 73 5.24 17.33 -2.51
N ASN A 74 5.32 18.02 -1.37
CA ASN A 74 6.56 18.45 -0.72
C ASN A 74 6.53 18.06 0.76
N GLN A 75 7.71 17.90 1.35
CA GLN A 75 7.85 17.60 2.76
C GLN A 75 7.59 18.86 3.62
N ALA A 76 6.90 18.70 4.75
CA ALA A 76 6.51 19.79 5.64
C ALA A 76 7.70 20.65 6.11
N ASP A 77 8.82 20.01 6.42
CA ASP A 77 10.07 20.63 6.81
C ASP A 77 10.64 21.54 5.71
N SER A 78 10.59 21.12 4.45
CA SER A 78 11.01 21.97 3.32
C SER A 78 10.14 23.22 3.20
N ILE A 79 8.82 23.08 3.41
CA ILE A 79 7.87 24.20 3.37
C ILE A 79 8.12 25.18 4.52
N LEU A 80 8.25 24.68 5.75
CA LEU A 80 8.50 25.51 6.93
C LEU A 80 9.86 26.21 6.85
N CYS A 81 10.92 25.50 6.43
CA CYS A 81 12.24 26.10 6.19
C CYS A 81 12.16 27.23 5.16
N LYS A 82 11.40 27.07 4.08
CA LYS A 82 11.23 28.12 3.07
C LYS A 82 10.56 29.37 3.65
N ILE A 83 9.48 29.21 4.42
CA ILE A 83 8.79 30.32 5.12
C ILE A 83 9.76 31.07 6.04
N ILE A 84 10.59 30.33 6.78
CA ILE A 84 11.62 30.87 7.69
C ILE A 84 12.72 31.61 6.91
N SER A 85 13.31 30.96 5.90
CA SER A 85 14.43 31.50 5.13
C SER A 85 14.06 32.74 4.32
N ASP A 86 12.82 32.83 3.85
CA ASP A 86 12.33 33.99 3.10
C ASP A 86 11.77 35.11 4.01
N ASN A 87 11.98 34.99 5.32
CA ASN A 87 11.54 35.94 6.35
C ASN A 87 10.04 36.27 6.30
N LYS A 88 9.19 35.27 6.03
CA LYS A 88 7.73 35.47 5.90
C LYS A 88 7.00 35.56 7.26
N TYR A 89 7.70 35.87 8.34
CA TYR A 89 7.13 35.93 9.70
C TYR A 89 6.08 37.03 9.85
N ASP A 90 6.23 38.14 9.10
CA ASP A 90 5.31 39.28 9.19
C ASP A 90 3.89 38.94 8.71
N ILE A 91 3.77 37.90 7.88
CA ILE A 91 2.49 37.41 7.34
C ILE A 91 2.05 36.09 7.97
N VAL A 92 2.85 35.44 8.81
CA VAL A 92 2.50 34.19 9.50
C VAL A 92 2.48 34.43 11.01
N SER A 93 1.30 34.38 11.60
CA SER A 93 1.12 34.61 13.04
C SER A 93 1.58 33.42 13.87
N SER A 94 1.25 32.20 13.43
CA SER A 94 1.72 30.97 14.07
C SER A 94 1.63 29.79 13.10
N ALA A 95 2.39 28.73 13.38
CA ALA A 95 2.29 27.46 12.66
C ALA A 95 2.42 26.30 13.64
N ARG A 96 1.66 25.22 13.41
CA ARG A 96 1.76 23.97 14.18
C ARG A 96 1.45 22.77 13.32
N MET A 97 1.88 21.59 13.74
CA MET A 97 1.44 20.33 13.15
C MET A 97 0.11 19.89 13.76
N ALA A 98 -0.74 19.28 12.95
CA ALA A 98 -1.84 18.46 13.46
C ALA A 98 -1.29 17.10 13.96
N PRO A 99 -2.09 16.30 14.70
CA PRO A 99 -1.73 14.93 15.05
C PRO A 99 -1.27 14.15 13.83
N ARG A 100 -0.24 13.33 14.02
CA ARG A 100 0.27 12.48 12.94
C ARG A 100 -0.68 11.31 12.75
N ILE A 101 -0.83 10.88 11.50
CA ILE A 101 -1.72 9.80 11.12
C ILE A 101 -0.88 8.58 10.73
N ILE A 102 -1.27 7.42 11.22
CA ILE A 102 -0.84 6.09 10.77
C ILE A 102 -2.06 5.44 10.15
N ILE A 103 -1.91 4.86 8.97
CA ILE A 103 -2.93 4.02 8.36
C ILE A 103 -2.45 2.58 8.47
N MET A 104 -3.22 1.77 9.19
CA MET A 104 -2.96 0.36 9.38
C MET A 104 -3.86 -0.47 8.49
N LYS A 105 -3.25 -1.35 7.69
CA LYS A 105 -3.97 -2.39 7.00
C LYS A 105 -4.31 -3.50 7.97
N THR A 106 -5.58 -3.88 7.97
CA THR A 106 -6.10 -5.02 8.74
C THR A 106 -6.69 -6.04 7.79
N PHE A 107 -6.85 -7.24 8.31
CA PHE A 107 -7.44 -8.35 7.58
C PHE A 107 -8.45 -9.05 8.48
N GLY A 108 -9.54 -9.55 7.88
CA GLY A 108 -10.56 -10.25 8.64
C GLY A 108 -11.24 -9.34 9.66
N ASN A 109 -11.12 -9.68 10.94
CA ASN A 109 -11.80 -9.00 12.03
C ASN A 109 -11.01 -7.77 12.51
N THR A 110 -11.32 -6.61 11.94
CA THR A 110 -10.69 -5.33 12.29
C THR A 110 -10.98 -4.91 13.74
N ASP A 111 -12.18 -5.17 14.28
CA ASP A 111 -12.52 -4.80 15.66
C ASP A 111 -11.61 -5.48 16.69
N LYS A 112 -11.31 -6.78 16.52
CA LYS A 112 -10.38 -7.50 17.42
C LYS A 112 -8.99 -6.87 17.43
N VAL A 113 -8.53 -6.41 16.27
CA VAL A 113 -7.23 -5.72 16.16
C VAL A 113 -7.28 -4.39 16.89
N ILE A 114 -8.34 -3.61 16.70
CA ILE A 114 -8.54 -2.32 17.38
C ILE A 114 -8.57 -2.52 18.89
N ASP A 115 -9.35 -3.49 19.38
CA ASP A 115 -9.50 -3.75 20.81
C ASP A 115 -8.18 -4.19 21.45
N GLN A 116 -7.36 -4.98 20.74
CA GLN A 116 -6.01 -5.32 21.21
C GLN A 116 -5.10 -4.10 21.31
N ILE A 117 -5.10 -3.22 20.30
CA ILE A 117 -4.25 -2.03 20.31
C ILE A 117 -4.72 -1.04 21.40
N LEU A 118 -6.04 -0.90 21.59
CA LEU A 118 -6.60 -0.10 22.70
C LEU A 118 -6.05 -0.59 24.05
N HIS A 119 -6.05 -1.90 24.27
CA HIS A 119 -5.50 -2.50 25.48
C HIS A 119 -3.98 -2.32 25.61
N ASP A 120 -3.22 -2.51 24.52
CA ASP A 120 -1.75 -2.46 24.55
C ASP A 120 -1.20 -1.04 24.79
N TYR A 121 -1.97 0.01 24.45
CA TYR A 121 -1.54 1.41 24.50
C TYR A 121 -2.34 2.31 25.44
N ASP A 122 -3.38 1.79 26.12
CA ASP A 122 -4.33 2.61 26.88
C ASP A 122 -4.88 3.78 26.05
N ALA A 123 -5.30 3.45 24.83
CA ALA A 123 -5.65 4.44 23.81
C ALA A 123 -7.15 4.76 23.79
N GLU A 124 -7.51 5.88 23.17
CA GLU A 124 -8.91 6.31 23.01
C GLU A 124 -9.46 5.88 21.65
N ALA A 125 -10.71 5.40 21.61
CA ALA A 125 -11.40 5.04 20.36
C ALA A 125 -12.40 6.12 19.93
N GLY A 126 -12.58 6.29 18.63
CA GLY A 126 -13.49 7.30 18.08
C GLY A 126 -13.49 7.30 16.56
N LYS A 127 -14.12 8.29 15.93
CA LYS A 127 -14.10 8.43 14.47
C LYS A 127 -12.85 9.17 14.02
N PHE A 128 -12.29 8.74 12.89
CA PHE A 128 -11.06 9.33 12.32
C PHE A 128 -11.15 10.85 12.16
N THR A 129 -12.23 11.36 11.54
CA THR A 129 -12.42 12.80 11.30
C THR A 129 -12.55 13.58 12.60
N GLU A 130 -13.34 13.06 13.56
CA GLU A 130 -13.52 13.69 14.87
C GLU A 130 -12.21 13.75 15.66
N MET A 131 -11.39 12.70 15.60
CA MET A 131 -10.06 12.69 16.24
C MET A 131 -9.12 13.71 15.61
N LEU A 132 -9.10 13.79 14.27
CA LEU A 132 -8.25 14.74 13.54
C LEU A 132 -8.63 16.20 13.85
N GLU A 133 -9.93 16.48 13.99
CA GLU A 133 -10.45 17.81 14.31
C GLU A 133 -10.18 18.21 15.77
N ASN A 134 -10.41 17.28 16.72
CA ASN A 134 -10.42 17.58 18.16
C ASN A 134 -9.07 17.39 18.86
N SER A 135 -8.09 16.78 18.20
CA SER A 135 -6.79 16.49 18.80
C SER A 135 -5.71 17.43 18.27
N ASN A 136 -4.82 17.89 19.14
CA ASN A 136 -3.66 18.71 18.78
C ASN A 136 -2.32 18.02 19.06
N LYS A 137 -2.36 16.84 19.68
CA LYS A 137 -1.23 16.01 20.10
C LYS A 137 -1.56 14.54 19.88
N GLY A 138 -0.56 13.69 20.09
CA GLY A 138 -0.69 12.24 19.93
C GLY A 138 -0.61 11.78 18.48
N THR A 139 -0.92 10.50 18.30
CA THR A 139 -0.87 9.80 17.03
C THR A 139 -2.19 9.09 16.78
N ILE A 140 -2.81 9.40 15.64
CA ILE A 140 -4.05 8.77 15.20
C ILE A 140 -3.69 7.53 14.39
N VAL A 141 -4.27 6.38 14.70
CA VAL A 141 -4.21 5.18 13.87
C VAL A 141 -5.59 4.93 13.26
N ALA A 142 -5.68 5.05 11.94
CA ALA A 142 -6.85 4.69 11.16
C ALA A 142 -6.65 3.31 10.55
N PHE A 143 -7.74 2.59 10.29
CA PHE A 143 -7.70 1.21 9.81
C PHE A 143 -8.35 1.09 8.44
N THR A 144 -7.87 0.15 7.63
CA THR A 144 -8.46 -0.16 6.31
C THR A 144 -8.19 -1.61 5.93
N GLN A 145 -8.93 -2.13 4.96
CA GLN A 145 -8.64 -3.39 4.29
C GLN A 145 -8.13 -3.20 2.85
N ARG A 146 -8.04 -1.95 2.38
CA ARG A 146 -7.48 -1.61 1.05
C ARG A 146 -5.96 -1.73 1.05
N TYR A 147 -5.38 -1.74 -0.15
CA TYR A 147 -3.93 -1.69 -0.33
C TYR A 147 -3.37 -0.34 0.13
N LEU A 148 -2.19 -0.34 0.73
CA LEU A 148 -1.59 0.88 1.27
C LEU A 148 -0.71 1.61 0.25
N ASN A 149 -0.42 1.01 -0.90
CA ASN A 149 0.36 1.65 -1.96
C ASN A 149 -0.43 2.67 -2.81
N GLU A 150 -1.74 2.82 -2.59
CA GLU A 150 -2.61 3.75 -3.32
C GLU A 150 -3.26 4.76 -2.37
N PRO A 151 -3.68 5.95 -2.85
CA PRO A 151 -4.54 6.85 -2.09
C PRO A 151 -5.80 6.12 -1.59
N ILE A 152 -6.27 6.48 -0.39
CA ILE A 152 -7.35 5.75 0.30
C ILE A 152 -8.51 6.72 0.51
N ASN A 153 -9.68 6.35 0.01
CA ASN A 153 -10.89 7.13 0.23
C ASN A 153 -11.28 7.10 1.71
N LEU A 154 -11.90 8.16 2.22
CA LEU A 154 -12.33 8.20 3.62
C LEU A 154 -13.41 7.14 3.89
N SER A 155 -14.21 6.79 2.88
CA SER A 155 -15.20 5.71 2.95
C SER A 155 -14.60 4.30 3.01
N ASP A 156 -13.33 4.15 2.60
CA ASP A 156 -12.58 2.90 2.68
C ASP A 156 -11.86 2.72 4.04
N LEU A 157 -11.91 3.74 4.90
CA LEU A 157 -11.44 3.66 6.28
C LEU A 157 -12.50 2.99 7.15
N TYR A 158 -12.03 2.22 8.12
CA TYR A 158 -12.88 1.67 9.16
C TYR A 158 -13.46 2.79 10.01
N GLU A 159 -14.72 2.62 10.46
CA GLU A 159 -15.44 3.66 11.20
C GLU A 159 -14.70 4.06 12.49
N ARG A 160 -14.15 3.05 13.20
CA ARG A 160 -13.34 3.25 14.40
C ARG A 160 -11.88 3.51 14.02
N ALA A 161 -11.33 4.58 14.57
CA ALA A 161 -9.92 4.90 14.66
C ALA A 161 -9.51 4.96 16.14
N ILE A 162 -8.20 5.04 16.39
CA ILE A 162 -7.66 5.17 17.73
C ILE A 162 -6.71 6.38 17.84
N LEU A 163 -6.70 7.02 19.00
CA LEU A 163 -5.76 8.07 19.36
C LEU A 163 -4.86 7.56 20.49
N ILE A 164 -3.55 7.52 20.23
CA ILE A 164 -2.54 7.14 21.20
C ILE A 164 -1.84 8.41 21.67
N ASP A 165 -1.83 8.70 22.97
CA ASP A 165 -1.14 9.85 23.57
C ASP A 165 0.38 9.60 23.69
N LYS A 166 1.01 9.33 22.54
CA LYS A 166 2.46 9.21 22.37
C LYS A 166 2.88 9.85 21.05
N ASP A 167 4.15 10.20 20.96
CA ASP A 167 4.73 10.72 19.73
C ASP A 167 4.74 9.68 18.61
N TYR A 168 4.56 10.16 17.38
CA TYR A 168 4.47 9.33 16.18
C TYR A 168 5.66 8.38 15.98
N PRO A 169 6.92 8.83 16.09
CA PRO A 169 8.07 7.93 15.96
C PRO A 169 8.03 6.74 16.92
N SER A 170 7.64 6.96 18.17
CA SER A 170 7.50 5.90 19.17
C SER A 170 6.37 4.93 18.81
N VAL A 171 5.17 5.45 18.51
CA VAL A 171 4.01 4.62 18.15
C VAL A 171 4.30 3.79 16.90
N MET A 172 4.82 4.39 15.83
CA MET A 172 5.11 3.69 14.58
C MET A 172 6.13 2.56 14.79
N ARG A 173 7.15 2.79 15.61
CA ARG A 173 8.18 1.79 15.91
C ARG A 173 7.62 0.64 16.74
N GLU A 174 6.86 0.93 17.79
CA GLU A 174 6.24 -0.10 18.64
C GLU A 174 5.22 -0.94 17.84
N LEU A 175 4.39 -0.29 17.00
CA LEU A 175 3.45 -0.99 16.12
C LEU A 175 4.16 -1.91 15.12
N LYS A 176 5.27 -1.46 14.53
CA LYS A 176 6.08 -2.28 13.62
C LYS A 176 6.72 -3.48 14.31
N ILE A 177 7.13 -3.38 15.57
CA ILE A 177 7.67 -4.50 16.33
C ILE A 177 6.61 -5.60 16.54
N HIS A 178 5.34 -5.20 16.64
CA HIS A 178 4.21 -6.10 16.89
C HIS A 178 3.31 -6.31 15.67
N ASP A 179 3.80 -6.02 14.47
CA ASP A 179 3.01 -5.99 13.23
C ASP A 179 2.34 -7.34 12.91
N LEU A 180 3.10 -8.43 13.01
CA LEU A 180 2.62 -9.80 12.80
C LEU A 180 1.64 -10.23 13.90
N LYS A 181 1.80 -9.74 15.14
CA LYS A 181 0.86 -10.03 16.24
C LYS A 181 -0.52 -9.51 15.88
N TYR A 182 -0.62 -8.22 15.53
CA TYR A 182 -1.90 -7.60 15.20
C TYR A 182 -2.52 -8.17 13.93
N LEU A 183 -1.70 -8.45 12.92
CA LEU A 183 -2.17 -9.07 11.70
C LEU A 183 -2.77 -10.46 11.99
N ASN A 184 -2.12 -11.30 12.81
CA ASN A 184 -2.63 -12.63 13.16
C ASN A 184 -3.95 -12.58 13.94
N ILE A 185 -4.12 -11.59 14.82
CA ILE A 185 -5.37 -11.37 15.56
C ILE A 185 -6.53 -11.12 14.60
N GLY A 186 -6.32 -10.30 13.56
CA GLY A 186 -7.33 -10.04 12.55
C GLY A 186 -7.76 -11.29 11.77
N PHE A 187 -6.83 -12.25 11.58
CA PHE A 187 -7.12 -13.51 10.91
C PHE A 187 -7.71 -14.61 11.80
N ASP A 188 -8.12 -14.30 13.03
CA ASP A 188 -8.50 -15.33 14.02
C ASP A 188 -7.39 -16.39 14.20
N ASN A 189 -6.11 -15.98 14.08
CA ASN A 189 -4.95 -16.86 14.13
C ASN A 189 -4.95 -18.00 13.10
N LYS A 190 -5.49 -17.78 11.90
CA LYS A 190 -5.36 -18.75 10.79
C LYS A 190 -3.89 -18.98 10.42
N ASP A 191 -3.62 -20.22 9.99
CA ASP A 191 -2.30 -20.62 9.53
C ASP A 191 -1.88 -19.83 8.29
N TRP A 192 -0.63 -19.40 8.29
CA TRP A 192 0.05 -18.91 7.11
C TRP A 192 0.49 -20.07 6.22
N TYR A 193 0.52 -19.81 4.92
CA TYR A 193 0.99 -20.75 3.93
C TYR A 193 2.43 -20.44 3.54
N GLU A 194 3.31 -21.42 3.74
CA GLU A 194 4.62 -21.44 3.11
C GLU A 194 4.51 -22.11 1.74
N LEU A 195 4.66 -21.29 0.71
CA LEU A 195 4.58 -21.67 -0.69
C LEU A 195 5.95 -21.63 -1.34
N THR A 196 6.17 -22.49 -2.33
CA THR A 196 7.31 -22.40 -3.23
C THR A 196 6.80 -22.14 -4.64
N ILE A 197 7.17 -20.98 -5.19
CA ILE A 197 6.92 -20.64 -6.59
C ILE A 197 8.17 -21.05 -7.37
N LYS A 198 7.97 -21.80 -8.45
CA LYS A 198 9.04 -22.22 -9.35
C LYS A 198 8.82 -21.58 -10.72
N ILE A 199 9.84 -20.88 -11.20
CA ILE A 199 9.85 -20.24 -12.52
C ILE A 199 10.68 -21.12 -13.46
N TYR A 200 10.03 -21.62 -14.51
CA TYR A 200 10.72 -22.26 -15.63
C TYR A 200 10.59 -21.37 -16.86
N ASP A 201 11.73 -21.06 -17.45
CA ASP A 201 11.79 -20.28 -18.68
C ASP A 201 12.72 -20.97 -19.69
N SER A 202 12.15 -21.30 -20.85
CA SER A 202 12.85 -21.92 -21.96
C SER A 202 13.74 -20.94 -22.73
N TYR A 203 13.52 -19.62 -22.60
CA TYR A 203 14.19 -18.58 -23.39
C TYR A 203 15.27 -17.82 -22.61
N GLY A 204 15.47 -18.12 -21.31
CA GLY A 204 16.61 -17.63 -20.53
C GLY A 204 16.43 -16.25 -19.87
N GLU A 205 15.28 -15.61 -20.01
CA GLU A 205 14.90 -14.32 -19.42
C GLU A 205 14.28 -14.44 -18.01
N TYR A 206 14.87 -15.30 -17.18
CA TYR A 206 14.42 -15.55 -15.80
C TYR A 206 14.27 -14.28 -14.98
N LYS A 207 15.20 -13.33 -15.15
CA LYS A 207 15.21 -12.07 -14.40
C LYS A 207 13.97 -11.23 -14.70
N LEU A 208 13.56 -11.12 -15.96
CA LEU A 208 12.36 -10.38 -16.36
C LEU A 208 11.10 -11.06 -15.85
N HIS A 209 11.02 -12.39 -15.95
CA HIS A 209 9.89 -13.15 -15.40
C HIS A 209 9.77 -13.00 -13.88
N TYR A 210 10.90 -13.06 -13.18
CA TYR A 210 10.97 -12.83 -11.73
C TYR A 210 10.54 -11.40 -11.37
N GLN A 211 11.08 -10.38 -12.03
CA GLN A 211 10.73 -8.98 -11.78
C GLN A 211 9.25 -8.70 -12.03
N ARG A 212 8.69 -9.26 -13.10
CA ARG A 212 7.27 -9.16 -13.42
C ARG A 212 6.39 -9.81 -12.36
N LEU A 213 6.76 -11.02 -11.92
CA LEU A 213 6.07 -11.70 -10.82
C LEU A 213 6.14 -10.87 -9.54
N LEU A 214 7.34 -10.44 -9.15
CA LEU A 214 7.58 -9.64 -7.95
C LEU A 214 6.71 -8.38 -7.98
N LYS A 215 6.70 -7.64 -9.09
CA LYS A 215 5.89 -6.43 -9.24
C LYS A 215 4.41 -6.67 -8.91
N ILE A 216 3.84 -7.76 -9.42
CA ILE A 216 2.44 -8.13 -9.16
C ILE A 216 2.23 -8.55 -7.69
N LEU A 217 3.10 -9.41 -7.15
CA LEU A 217 3.01 -9.85 -5.75
C LEU A 217 3.13 -8.67 -4.78
N GLU A 218 4.00 -7.71 -5.09
CA GLU A 218 4.22 -6.52 -4.29
C GLU A 218 3.06 -5.54 -4.37
N TYR A 219 2.57 -5.26 -5.59
CA TYR A 219 1.50 -4.30 -5.80
C TYR A 219 0.18 -4.77 -5.18
N LEU A 220 -0.10 -6.07 -5.27
CA LEU A 220 -1.27 -6.69 -4.66
C LEU A 220 -1.05 -7.05 -3.18
N GLU A 221 0.11 -6.72 -2.60
CA GLU A 221 0.46 -6.96 -1.21
C GLU A 221 0.19 -8.42 -0.75
N LEU A 222 0.57 -9.39 -1.59
CA LEU A 222 0.16 -10.78 -1.44
C LEU A 222 0.90 -11.55 -0.35
N GLY A 223 2.00 -11.02 0.17
CA GLY A 223 2.81 -11.69 1.18
C GLY A 223 4.27 -11.23 1.22
N PHE A 224 5.13 -12.11 1.71
CA PHE A 224 6.57 -11.90 1.89
C PHE A 224 7.38 -12.95 1.12
N ILE A 225 8.56 -12.55 0.66
CA ILE A 225 9.55 -13.50 0.16
C ILE A 225 10.51 -13.82 1.29
N LEU A 226 10.64 -15.09 1.64
CA LEU A 226 11.53 -15.59 2.69
C LEU A 226 12.90 -16.00 2.17
N GLY A 227 13.01 -16.27 0.87
CA GLY A 227 14.26 -16.68 0.27
C GLY A 227 14.11 -17.03 -1.20
N GLU A 228 15.24 -16.95 -1.90
CA GLU A 228 15.34 -17.14 -3.33
C GLU A 228 16.54 -18.03 -3.63
N SER A 229 16.41 -18.92 -4.60
CA SER A 229 17.50 -19.85 -4.93
C SER A 229 17.39 -20.37 -6.35
N TRP A 230 18.56 -20.63 -6.94
CA TRP A 230 18.65 -21.45 -8.14
C TRP A 230 18.60 -22.92 -7.75
N GLY A 231 17.86 -23.69 -8.53
CA GLY A 231 17.78 -25.14 -8.42
C GLY A 231 17.86 -25.80 -9.78
N LYS A 232 17.88 -27.14 -9.74
CA LYS A 232 17.67 -27.99 -10.90
C LYS A 232 16.53 -28.93 -10.58
N ASP A 233 15.61 -29.09 -11.52
CA ASP A 233 14.57 -30.12 -11.48
C ASP A 233 14.82 -31.13 -12.59
N ALA A 234 14.59 -32.41 -12.32
CA ALA A 234 14.65 -33.44 -13.35
C ALA A 234 13.38 -33.36 -14.22
N ALA A 235 13.52 -32.90 -15.46
CA ALA A 235 12.44 -32.93 -16.44
C ALA A 235 12.20 -34.35 -16.96
N THR A 236 13.28 -35.15 -17.09
CA THR A 236 13.25 -36.60 -17.35
C THR A 236 14.49 -37.25 -16.69
N VAL A 237 14.63 -38.59 -16.76
CA VAL A 237 15.74 -39.36 -16.16
C VAL A 237 17.13 -38.82 -16.56
N PHE A 238 17.25 -38.11 -17.69
CA PHE A 238 18.54 -37.60 -18.20
C PHE A 238 18.57 -36.08 -18.48
N LEU A 239 17.48 -35.35 -18.21
CA LEU A 239 17.41 -33.91 -18.47
C LEU A 239 17.10 -33.16 -17.18
N SER A 240 18.04 -32.32 -16.74
CA SER A 240 17.81 -31.37 -15.66
C SER A 240 17.55 -29.98 -16.24
N VAL A 241 16.46 -29.34 -15.83
CA VAL A 241 16.12 -27.97 -16.22
C VAL A 241 16.44 -27.04 -15.06
N GLY A 242 17.07 -25.91 -15.36
CA GLY A 242 17.29 -24.85 -14.39
C GLY A 242 15.96 -24.27 -13.94
N VAL A 243 15.79 -24.10 -12.63
CA VAL A 243 14.57 -23.55 -12.06
C VAL A 243 14.91 -22.50 -11.03
N TYR A 244 14.25 -21.35 -11.11
CA TYR A 244 14.35 -20.34 -10.07
C TYR A 244 13.24 -20.55 -9.05
N ARG A 245 13.60 -20.66 -7.77
CA ARG A 245 12.68 -20.99 -6.68
C ARG A 245 12.56 -19.81 -5.73
N ILE A 246 11.32 -19.40 -5.47
CA ILE A 246 10.95 -18.35 -4.52
C ILE A 246 10.18 -19.00 -3.38
N ARG A 247 10.70 -18.90 -2.15
CA ARG A 247 9.97 -19.24 -0.93
C ARG A 247 9.09 -18.05 -0.57
N PHE A 248 7.78 -18.22 -0.71
CA PHE A 248 6.78 -17.18 -0.58
C PHE A 248 5.86 -17.50 0.59
N PHE A 249 5.66 -16.53 1.48
CA PHE A 249 4.85 -16.67 2.68
C PHE A 249 3.63 -15.76 2.58
N THR A 250 2.44 -16.34 2.74
CA THR A 250 1.18 -15.63 2.49
C THR A 250 0.07 -16.13 3.39
N TYR A 251 -0.87 -15.24 3.70
CA TYR A 251 -2.13 -15.58 4.38
C TYR A 251 -3.22 -15.97 3.38
N TYR A 252 -3.00 -15.78 2.07
CA TYR A 252 -3.95 -16.16 1.05
C TYR A 252 -3.93 -17.67 0.81
N ASP A 253 -5.11 -18.23 0.56
CA ASP A 253 -5.23 -19.63 0.17
C ASP A 253 -4.32 -19.95 -1.03
N PRO A 254 -3.61 -21.09 -1.04
CA PRO A 254 -2.71 -21.47 -2.13
C PRO A 254 -3.40 -21.46 -3.51
N LYS A 255 -4.70 -21.76 -3.58
CA LYS A 255 -5.47 -21.68 -4.82
C LYS A 255 -5.56 -20.25 -5.33
N TYR A 256 -5.72 -19.26 -4.46
CA TYR A 256 -5.73 -17.86 -4.87
C TYR A 256 -4.39 -17.46 -5.50
N ILE A 257 -3.26 -17.83 -4.88
CA ILE A 257 -1.94 -17.59 -5.47
C ILE A 257 -1.77 -18.32 -6.80
N LYS A 258 -2.27 -19.56 -6.93
CA LYS A 258 -2.20 -20.27 -8.21
C LYS A 258 -2.96 -19.56 -9.33
N LYS A 259 -4.11 -18.93 -9.04
CA LYS A 259 -4.84 -18.11 -10.02
C LYS A 259 -3.99 -16.93 -10.52
N ILE A 260 -3.30 -16.24 -9.59
CA ILE A 260 -2.38 -15.15 -9.94
C ILE A 260 -1.29 -15.64 -10.89
N LEU A 261 -0.64 -16.75 -10.55
CA LEU A 261 0.43 -17.32 -11.38
C LEU A 261 -0.05 -17.73 -12.77
N LEU A 262 -1.21 -18.39 -12.87
CA LEU A 262 -1.79 -18.76 -14.17
C LEU A 262 -2.03 -17.54 -15.05
N GLY A 263 -2.57 -16.45 -14.49
CA GLY A 263 -2.79 -15.21 -15.23
C GLY A 263 -1.51 -14.52 -15.73
N LEU A 264 -0.33 -14.91 -15.23
CA LEU A 264 0.98 -14.40 -15.66
C LEU A 264 1.71 -15.35 -16.62
N GLU A 265 1.27 -16.60 -16.78
CA GLU A 265 1.89 -17.57 -17.68
C GLU A 265 1.66 -17.22 -19.16
N TYR A 266 0.52 -16.58 -19.47
CA TYR A 266 0.07 -16.26 -20.82
C TYR A 266 -0.06 -14.75 -21.03
N LEU A 267 0.16 -14.32 -22.27
CA LEU A 267 -0.15 -12.98 -22.74
C LEU A 267 -1.62 -12.85 -23.14
N GLU A 268 -2.03 -11.64 -23.50
CA GLU A 268 -3.41 -11.34 -23.92
C GLU A 268 -3.80 -12.06 -25.22
N ASP A 269 -2.85 -12.29 -26.11
CA ASP A 269 -3.02 -12.99 -27.39
C ASP A 269 -3.01 -14.53 -27.27
N GLY A 270 -2.90 -15.07 -26.05
CA GLY A 270 -2.80 -16.51 -25.80
C GLY A 270 -1.38 -17.07 -25.90
N THR A 271 -0.37 -16.24 -26.18
CA THR A 271 1.03 -16.68 -26.23
C THR A 271 1.52 -17.04 -24.82
N ARG A 272 1.93 -18.30 -24.61
CA ARG A 272 2.56 -18.71 -23.35
C ARG A 272 3.99 -18.21 -23.27
N ILE A 273 4.31 -17.50 -22.19
CA ILE A 273 5.63 -16.93 -22.00
C ILE A 273 6.43 -17.50 -20.83
N VAL A 274 5.81 -18.15 -19.87
CA VAL A 274 6.54 -18.77 -18.74
C VAL A 274 5.75 -19.93 -18.18
N ASP A 275 6.43 -20.85 -17.47
CA ASP A 275 5.75 -21.80 -16.59
C ASP A 275 5.97 -21.44 -15.12
N LEU A 276 4.86 -21.28 -14.39
CA LEU A 276 4.86 -20.87 -12.99
C LEU A 276 4.19 -21.95 -12.15
N ASP A 277 5.01 -22.79 -11.55
CA ASP A 277 4.53 -23.83 -10.65
C ASP A 277 4.40 -23.31 -9.23
N LEU A 278 3.37 -23.80 -8.54
CA LEU A 278 3.15 -23.52 -7.13
C LEU A 278 3.16 -24.82 -6.34
N TYR A 279 3.92 -24.82 -5.25
CA TYR A 279 3.93 -25.89 -4.27
C TYR A 279 3.51 -25.34 -2.91
N ASN A 280 2.59 -26.02 -2.25
CA ASN A 280 2.32 -25.84 -0.83
C ASN A 280 3.06 -26.95 -0.09
N LYS A 281 4.11 -26.60 0.66
CA LYS A 281 5.07 -27.56 1.23
C LYS A 281 5.63 -28.47 0.12
N ARG A 282 5.29 -29.76 0.13
CA ARG A 282 5.73 -30.76 -0.87
C ARG A 282 4.70 -31.05 -1.96
N ARG A 283 3.48 -30.52 -1.86
CA ARG A 283 2.38 -30.83 -2.78
C ARG A 283 2.26 -29.72 -3.83
N LYS A 284 2.28 -30.10 -5.11
CA LYS A 284 1.97 -29.19 -6.22
C LYS A 284 0.50 -28.80 -6.20
N VAL A 285 0.22 -27.51 -6.37
CA VAL A 285 -1.14 -26.97 -6.59
C VAL A 285 -1.35 -26.90 -8.09
N TYR A 286 -2.24 -27.73 -8.60
CA TYR A 286 -2.47 -27.88 -10.03
C TYR A 286 -3.47 -26.83 -10.53
N TRP A 287 -3.43 -26.55 -11.84
CA TRP A 287 -4.42 -25.68 -12.48
C TRP A 287 -5.85 -26.27 -12.39
N SER A 288 -5.96 -27.60 -12.33
CA SER A 288 -7.21 -28.31 -12.09
C SER A 288 -7.85 -27.98 -10.74
N ASP A 289 -7.04 -27.62 -9.73
CA ASP A 289 -7.53 -27.27 -8.38
C ASP A 289 -8.24 -25.90 -8.35
N VAL A 290 -8.10 -25.11 -9.42
CA VAL A 290 -8.67 -23.77 -9.57
C VAL A 290 -9.56 -23.62 -10.80
N MET A 291 -9.96 -24.72 -11.46
CA MET A 291 -10.81 -24.64 -12.65
C MET A 291 -12.16 -23.96 -12.37
N ILE A 292 -12.62 -23.19 -13.36
CA ILE A 292 -13.97 -22.62 -13.41
C ILE A 292 -14.87 -23.59 -14.20
N LYS A 293 -16.08 -23.84 -13.68
CA LYS A 293 -17.04 -24.75 -14.30
C LYS A 293 -17.37 -24.27 -15.73
N GLY A 294 -17.16 -25.14 -16.71
CA GLY A 294 -17.40 -24.84 -18.14
C GLY A 294 -16.14 -24.54 -18.94
N ILE A 295 -15.03 -24.17 -18.29
CA ILE A 295 -13.74 -23.90 -18.96
C ILE A 295 -12.92 -25.19 -19.02
N LYS A 296 -12.45 -25.56 -20.22
CA LYS A 296 -11.78 -26.85 -20.46
C LYS A 296 -10.28 -26.75 -20.72
N ASN A 297 -9.80 -25.58 -21.13
CA ASN A 297 -8.38 -25.39 -21.48
C ASN A 297 -7.71 -24.40 -20.51
N LYS A 298 -6.40 -24.56 -20.34
CA LYS A 298 -5.58 -23.77 -19.42
C LYS A 298 -5.39 -22.33 -19.90
N GLU A 299 -5.37 -22.11 -21.21
CA GLU A 299 -5.15 -20.81 -21.85
C GLU A 299 -6.31 -19.85 -21.58
N GLU A 300 -7.55 -20.27 -21.85
CA GLU A 300 -8.78 -19.53 -21.57
C GLU A 300 -8.91 -19.21 -20.08
N LEU A 301 -8.61 -20.19 -19.22
CA LEU A 301 -8.59 -19.99 -17.77
C LEU A 301 -7.56 -18.93 -17.35
N SER A 302 -6.38 -18.95 -17.98
CA SER A 302 -5.32 -17.97 -17.72
C SER A 302 -5.72 -16.57 -18.20
N GLY A 303 -6.40 -16.46 -19.35
CA GLY A 303 -6.93 -15.19 -19.86
C GLY A 303 -7.96 -14.57 -18.92
N ILE A 304 -8.83 -15.37 -18.31
CA ILE A 304 -9.80 -14.90 -17.29
C ILE A 304 -9.06 -14.32 -16.08
N TYR A 305 -8.12 -15.08 -15.50
CA TYR A 305 -7.38 -14.61 -14.34
C TYR A 305 -6.48 -13.42 -14.65
N ARG A 306 -5.91 -13.34 -15.84
CA ARG A 306 -5.16 -12.18 -16.30
C ARG A 306 -6.04 -10.92 -16.26
N LYS A 307 -7.27 -10.98 -16.78
CA LYS A 307 -8.20 -9.85 -16.71
C LYS A 307 -8.52 -9.45 -15.27
N GLU A 308 -8.76 -10.43 -14.39
CA GLU A 308 -9.01 -10.17 -12.96
C GLU A 308 -7.81 -9.50 -12.25
N ILE A 309 -6.58 -9.89 -12.61
CA ILE A 309 -5.36 -9.29 -12.08
C ILE A 309 -5.22 -7.85 -12.58
N PHE A 310 -5.31 -7.64 -13.90
CA PHE A 310 -5.10 -6.34 -14.53
C PHE A 310 -6.17 -5.33 -14.15
N ALA A 311 -7.41 -5.75 -13.90
CA ALA A 311 -8.47 -4.89 -13.38
C ALA A 311 -8.18 -4.32 -11.98
N LYS A 312 -7.24 -4.91 -11.23
CA LYS A 312 -6.81 -4.43 -9.91
C LYS A 312 -5.58 -3.53 -9.98
N LEU A 313 -4.89 -3.45 -11.11
CA LEU A 313 -3.67 -2.65 -11.27
C LEU A 313 -4.01 -1.22 -11.65
N ASN A 314 -3.23 -0.26 -11.15
CA ASN A 314 -3.25 1.08 -11.71
C ASN A 314 -2.54 1.12 -13.08
N ASP A 315 -2.75 2.22 -13.82
CA ASP A 315 -2.23 2.40 -15.17
C ASP A 315 -0.69 2.34 -15.23
N LYS A 316 -0.02 2.83 -14.18
CA LYS A 316 1.44 2.85 -14.09
C LYS A 316 2.01 1.44 -14.02
N VAL A 317 1.53 0.63 -13.07
CA VAL A 317 2.00 -0.74 -12.87
C VAL A 317 1.60 -1.62 -14.05
N MET A 318 0.40 -1.44 -14.59
CA MET A 318 -0.01 -2.12 -15.81
C MET A 318 0.95 -1.83 -16.97
N SER A 319 1.30 -0.56 -17.19
CA SER A 319 2.23 -0.16 -18.25
C SER A 319 3.63 -0.75 -18.05
N GLU A 320 4.16 -0.76 -16.82
CA GLU A 320 5.45 -1.38 -16.50
C GLU A 320 5.44 -2.90 -16.74
N VAL A 321 4.35 -3.58 -16.39
CA VAL A 321 4.16 -5.03 -16.62
C VAL A 321 4.11 -5.34 -18.12
N LEU A 322 3.35 -4.57 -18.89
CA LEU A 322 3.27 -4.72 -20.34
C LEU A 322 4.61 -4.45 -21.04
N GLU A 323 5.39 -3.50 -20.53
CA GLU A 323 6.73 -3.22 -21.06
C GLU A 323 7.70 -4.38 -20.81
N MET A 324 7.69 -4.97 -19.60
CA MET A 324 8.45 -6.20 -19.33
C MET A 324 8.04 -7.36 -20.26
N GLU A 325 6.75 -7.49 -20.57
CA GLU A 325 6.26 -8.52 -21.50
C GLU A 325 6.75 -8.30 -22.93
N LYS A 326 6.81 -7.05 -23.42
CA LYS A 326 7.40 -6.73 -24.73
C LYS A 326 8.89 -7.08 -24.77
N GLN A 327 9.63 -6.78 -23.69
CA GLN A 327 11.05 -7.13 -23.59
C GLN A 327 11.26 -8.65 -23.62
N ILE A 328 10.44 -9.42 -22.89
CA ILE A 328 10.45 -10.89 -22.91
C ILE A 328 10.15 -11.45 -24.31
N LEU A 329 9.24 -10.82 -25.07
CA LEU A 329 8.95 -11.27 -26.43
C LEU A 329 10.09 -10.96 -27.41
N ALA A 330 10.79 -9.85 -27.22
CA ALA A 330 11.88 -9.45 -28.09
C ALA A 330 13.06 -10.44 -28.08
N THR A 331 13.25 -11.18 -26.99
CA THR A 331 14.34 -12.17 -26.85
C THR A 331 14.04 -13.52 -27.48
N ARG A 332 12.81 -13.73 -27.99
CA ARG A 332 12.36 -14.99 -28.60
C ARG A 332 12.56 -15.04 -30.11
N LYS A 333 13.22 -14.03 -30.67
CA LYS A 333 13.50 -13.91 -32.11
C LYS A 333 14.68 -14.76 -32.54
#